data_AF-A0A2V7YCY6-F1
#
_entry.id   AF-A0A2V7YCY6-F1
#
_cell.length_a   1.000
_cell.length_b   1.000
_cell.length_c   1.000
_cell.angle_alpha   90.00
_cell.angle_beta   90.00
_cell.angle_gamma   90.00
#
_symmetry.space_group_name_H-M   'P 1'
#
loop_
_entity.id
_entity.type
_entity.pdbx_description
1 polymer ?
#
loop_
_entity_poly.entity_id
_entity_poly.type
_entity_poly.pdbx_seq_one_letter_code
_entity_poly.pdbx_strand_id
1 'polypeptide(L)'
;MLHDKAARGAAFFWLIAIAAIFAAFIVLNPPLRYAAIALGPLGAAAIFVAACIGFGRVARGDDFATCAALGAGIIGAGSFFIALAHAIRPVSFVVILGCGVIAFIYFALDFVRRSPFAVDRTLGKQPSANGQRRTGWIFLAVITTVILPFVVAPDVSTDGLEYHLLVPKLTIQQNAIRYQPLFVESNYPSLAEYDFIPLLLLGDDRTAKCFHFLCAILLLFAIARLAQNNGAVAAAIFFSLPVAALTAGWAWNDMLFTLFVVLSIVHLVERRFVLAGVLFGFATWTKYTFVLAAIGIAAILIRERARDWFRFAVPVIAIAAIWMTKNALLTGNPVYPFLNQIF
;
A
#
# COMPACT_ATOMS: atom_id res chain seq x y z
N MET A 1 -16.93 -3.06 41.77
CA MET A 1 -17.12 -2.26 40.54
C MET A 1 -16.49 -0.87 40.59
N LEU A 2 -16.64 -0.08 41.67
CA LEU A 2 -16.02 1.26 41.77
C LEU A 2 -14.48 1.23 41.86
N HIS A 3 -13.91 0.26 42.59
CA HIS A 3 -12.45 0.06 42.71
C HIS A 3 -11.75 -0.21 41.37
N ASP A 4 -12.41 -0.93 40.46
CA ASP A 4 -11.86 -1.33 39.15
C ASP A 4 -11.86 -0.14 38.16
N LYS A 5 -12.84 0.78 38.27
CA LYS A 5 -12.84 2.03 37.49
C LYS A 5 -11.73 3.00 37.94
N ALA A 6 -11.50 3.12 39.25
CA ALA A 6 -10.45 3.97 39.80
C ALA A 6 -9.04 3.46 39.44
N ALA A 7 -8.83 2.13 39.50
CA ALA A 7 -7.56 1.51 39.10
C ALA A 7 -7.26 1.69 37.60
N ARG A 8 -8.29 1.57 36.74
CA ARG A 8 -8.16 1.84 35.30
C ARG A 8 -7.88 3.31 35.00
N GLY A 9 -8.51 4.24 35.73
CA GLY A 9 -8.25 5.67 35.61
C GLY A 9 -6.80 6.02 36.00
N ALA A 10 -6.28 5.44 37.08
CA ALA A 10 -4.91 5.62 37.51
C ALA A 10 -3.90 5.02 36.51
N ALA A 11 -4.16 3.81 35.99
CA ALA A 11 -3.31 3.21 34.96
C ALA A 11 -3.26 4.05 33.67
N PHE A 12 -4.41 4.56 33.23
CA PHE A 12 -4.50 5.44 32.07
C PHE A 12 -3.75 6.77 32.28
N PHE A 13 -3.89 7.38 33.46
CA PHE A 13 -3.13 8.57 33.84
C PHE A 13 -1.61 8.33 33.80
N TRP A 14 -1.14 7.22 34.38
CA TRP A 14 0.30 6.87 34.35
C TRP A 14 0.82 6.60 32.95
N LEU A 15 0.03 5.96 32.08
CA LEU A 15 0.41 5.78 30.68
C LEU A 15 0.56 7.12 29.95
N ILE A 16 -0.35 8.06 30.17
CA ILE A 16 -0.26 9.42 29.61
C ILE A 16 0.97 10.15 30.18
N ALA A 17 1.19 10.07 31.49
CA ALA A 17 2.32 10.73 32.14
C ALA A 17 3.67 10.18 31.63
N ILE A 18 3.81 8.85 31.51
CA ILE A 18 4.99 8.20 30.94
C ILE A 18 5.18 8.63 29.49
N ALA A 19 4.12 8.62 28.68
CA ALA A 19 4.19 9.06 27.29
C ALA A 19 4.62 10.53 27.17
N ALA A 20 4.10 11.41 28.04
CA ALA A 20 4.45 12.82 28.08
C ALA A 20 5.90 13.05 28.50
N ILE A 21 6.38 12.34 29.53
CA ILE A 21 7.79 12.40 29.97
C ILE A 21 8.72 11.88 28.87
N PHE A 22 8.37 10.77 28.22
CA PHE A 22 9.15 10.21 27.13
C PHE A 22 9.19 11.14 25.92
N ALA A 23 8.07 11.77 25.55
CA ALA A 23 8.02 12.79 24.51
C ALA A 23 8.90 14.01 24.86
N ALA A 24 8.81 14.51 26.10
CA ALA A 24 9.66 15.59 26.58
C ALA A 24 11.14 15.22 26.53
N PHE A 25 11.49 13.99 26.94
CA PHE A 25 12.86 13.48 26.86
C PHE A 25 13.37 13.42 25.42
N ILE A 26 12.56 12.93 24.47
CA ILE A 26 12.92 12.93 23.04
C ILE A 26 13.16 14.36 22.52
N VAL A 27 12.28 15.31 22.84
CA VAL A 27 12.37 16.70 22.38
C VAL A 27 13.60 17.41 22.94
N LEU A 28 13.93 17.15 24.20
CA LEU A 28 15.05 17.78 24.90
C LEU A 28 16.42 17.16 24.56
N ASN A 29 16.46 15.93 24.03
CA ASN A 29 17.69 15.27 23.62
C ASN A 29 17.94 15.45 22.11
N PRO A 30 18.97 16.22 21.67
CA PRO A 30 19.18 16.51 20.26
C PRO A 30 19.26 15.27 19.35
N PRO A 31 20.00 14.18 19.69
CA PRO A 31 20.05 12.98 18.84
C PRO A 31 18.69 12.30 18.68
N LEU A 32 17.92 12.20 19.76
CA LEU A 32 16.58 11.59 19.74
C LEU A 32 15.59 12.48 19.00
N ARG A 33 15.71 13.80 19.13
CA ARG A 33 14.92 14.76 18.35
C ARG A 33 15.19 14.62 16.85
N TYR A 34 16.45 14.49 16.44
CA TYR A 34 16.79 14.25 15.03
C TYR A 34 16.24 12.92 14.53
N ALA A 35 16.35 11.84 15.33
CA ALA A 35 15.75 10.56 15.00
C ALA A 35 14.21 10.65 14.88
N ALA A 36 13.55 11.38 15.78
CA ALA A 36 12.10 11.58 15.72
C ALA A 36 11.67 12.40 14.49
N ILE A 37 12.40 13.45 14.14
CA ILE A 37 12.17 14.22 12.90
C ILE A 37 12.37 13.34 11.67
N ALA A 38 13.36 12.45 11.68
CA ALA A 38 13.57 11.50 10.60
C ALA A 38 12.40 10.51 10.41
N LEU A 39 11.58 10.26 11.44
CA LEU A 39 10.36 9.45 11.33
C LEU A 39 9.16 10.23 10.75
N GLY A 40 9.25 11.54 10.56
CA GLY A 40 8.17 12.38 10.01
C GLY A 40 7.58 11.87 8.70
N PRO A 41 8.41 11.52 7.68
CA PRO A 41 7.93 10.92 6.43
C PRO A 41 7.15 9.62 6.62
N LEU A 42 7.52 8.79 7.60
CA LEU A 42 6.77 7.58 7.93
C LEU A 42 5.39 7.90 8.50
N GLY A 43 5.30 8.93 9.35
CA GLY A 43 4.02 9.45 9.84
C GLY A 43 3.11 9.95 8.71
N ALA A 44 3.66 10.72 7.77
CA ALA A 44 2.92 11.19 6.61
C ALA A 44 2.44 10.04 5.71
N ALA A 45 3.30 9.04 5.46
CA ALA A 45 2.92 7.83 4.74
C ALA A 45 1.85 7.02 5.47
N ALA A 46 1.89 6.94 6.80
CA ALA A 46 0.87 6.26 7.59
C ALA A 46 -0.49 6.97 7.51
N ILE A 47 -0.53 8.31 7.48
CA ILE A 47 -1.76 9.07 7.23
C ILE A 47 -2.31 8.76 5.84
N PHE A 48 -1.45 8.68 4.83
CA PHE A 48 -1.84 8.30 3.48
C PHE A 48 -2.43 6.87 3.44
N VAL A 49 -1.79 5.90 4.11
CA VAL A 49 -2.31 4.52 4.22
C VAL A 49 -3.64 4.50 4.98
N ALA A 50 -3.82 5.32 6.02
CA ALA A 50 -5.12 5.44 6.68
C ALA A 50 -6.20 5.96 5.72
N ALA A 51 -5.88 6.96 4.89
CA ALA A 51 -6.78 7.44 3.84
C ALA A 51 -7.13 6.33 2.84
N CYS A 52 -6.13 5.54 2.42
CA CYS A 52 -6.34 4.38 1.57
C CYS A 52 -7.31 3.38 2.22
N ILE A 53 -7.08 2.98 3.47
CA ILE A 53 -7.97 2.07 4.20
C ILE A 53 -9.41 2.61 4.23
N GLY A 54 -9.59 3.92 4.45
CA GLY A 54 -10.89 4.58 4.42
C GLY A 54 -11.61 4.41 3.09
N PHE A 55 -10.97 4.76 1.97
CA PHE A 55 -11.55 4.57 0.62
C PHE A 55 -11.78 3.10 0.28
N GLY A 56 -10.84 2.22 0.62
CA GLY A 56 -11.01 0.79 0.42
C GLY A 56 -12.18 0.20 1.19
N ARG A 57 -12.46 0.73 2.39
CA ARG A 57 -13.63 0.32 3.16
C ARG A 57 -14.93 0.80 2.53
N VAL A 58 -14.97 2.03 2.00
CA VAL A 58 -16.09 2.51 1.15
C VAL A 58 -16.26 1.60 -0.07
N ALA A 59 -15.16 1.16 -0.68
CA ALA A 59 -15.14 0.19 -1.78
C ALA A 59 -15.39 -1.27 -1.35
N ARG A 60 -15.82 -1.51 -0.10
CA ARG A 60 -16.18 -2.82 0.46
C ARG A 60 -15.03 -3.83 0.52
N GLY A 61 -13.80 -3.37 0.75
CA GLY A 61 -12.71 -4.22 1.21
C GLY A 61 -13.08 -4.91 2.53
N ASP A 62 -12.70 -6.17 2.68
CA ASP A 62 -13.06 -7.06 3.78
C ASP A 62 -12.07 -7.01 4.95
N ASP A 63 -10.79 -6.77 4.68
CA ASP A 63 -9.74 -6.62 5.69
C ASP A 63 -8.90 -5.35 5.46
N PHE A 64 -7.99 -5.03 6.39
CA PHE A 64 -7.15 -3.84 6.33
C PHE A 64 -6.21 -3.79 5.13
N ALA A 65 -5.55 -4.90 4.75
CA ALA A 65 -4.66 -4.96 3.60
C ALA A 65 -5.45 -4.82 2.29
N THR A 66 -6.60 -5.51 2.17
CA THR A 66 -7.49 -5.33 1.01
C THR A 66 -8.02 -3.90 0.91
N CYS A 67 -8.43 -3.29 2.03
CA CYS A 67 -8.86 -1.89 2.04
C CYS A 67 -7.71 -0.95 1.65
N ALA A 68 -6.52 -1.11 2.23
CA ALA A 68 -5.38 -0.28 1.89
C ALA A 68 -5.00 -0.39 0.40
N ALA A 69 -4.99 -1.60 -0.17
CA ALA A 69 -4.71 -1.80 -1.58
C ALA A 69 -5.77 -1.15 -2.47
N LEU A 70 -7.06 -1.41 -2.24
CA LEU A 70 -8.15 -0.76 -2.99
C LEU A 70 -8.08 0.76 -2.90
N GLY A 71 -7.79 1.28 -1.71
CA GLY A 71 -7.62 2.69 -1.47
C GLY A 71 -6.46 3.31 -2.24
N ALA A 72 -5.29 2.67 -2.24
CA ALA A 72 -4.15 3.09 -3.04
C ALA A 72 -4.52 3.12 -4.52
N GLY A 73 -5.17 2.06 -5.03
CA GLY A 73 -5.65 2.05 -6.42
C GLY A 73 -6.63 3.21 -6.74
N ILE A 74 -7.52 3.55 -5.81
CA ILE A 74 -8.46 4.67 -5.96
C ILE A 74 -7.76 6.02 -5.89
N ILE A 75 -6.86 6.24 -4.93
CA ILE A 75 -6.14 7.50 -4.75
C ILE A 75 -5.16 7.72 -5.90
N GLY A 76 -4.42 6.70 -6.32
CA GLY A 76 -3.54 6.75 -7.48
C GLY A 76 -4.31 7.05 -8.77
N ALA A 77 -5.44 6.38 -9.02
CA ALA A 77 -6.31 6.69 -10.14
C ALA A 77 -6.89 8.12 -10.05
N GLY A 78 -7.30 8.56 -8.86
CA GLY A 78 -7.76 9.93 -8.63
C GLY A 78 -6.68 10.97 -8.91
N SER A 79 -5.45 10.70 -8.48
CA SER A 79 -4.28 11.54 -8.72
C SER A 79 -3.95 11.62 -10.21
N PHE A 80 -4.08 10.52 -10.94
CA PHE A 80 -3.99 10.49 -12.41
C PHE A 80 -5.03 11.41 -13.06
N PHE A 81 -6.32 11.30 -12.69
CA PHE A 81 -7.37 12.13 -13.28
C PHE A 81 -7.23 13.62 -12.91
N ILE A 82 -6.78 13.93 -11.68
CA ILE A 82 -6.45 15.30 -11.28
C ILE A 82 -5.30 15.87 -12.13
N ALA A 83 -4.26 15.07 -12.34
CA ALA A 83 -3.13 15.46 -13.16
C ALA A 83 -3.53 15.66 -14.63
N LEU A 84 -4.42 14.81 -15.16
CA LEU A 84 -4.99 14.96 -16.50
C LEU A 84 -5.85 16.23 -16.63
N ALA A 85 -6.57 16.60 -15.57
CA ALA A 85 -7.37 17.83 -15.51
C ALA A 85 -6.55 19.11 -15.21
N HIS A 86 -5.22 19.00 -15.11
CA HIS A 86 -4.32 20.09 -14.72
C HIS A 86 -4.72 20.75 -13.38
N ALA A 87 -5.16 19.93 -12.42
CA ALA A 87 -5.71 20.38 -11.14
C ALA A 87 -4.86 19.96 -9.92
N ILE A 88 -3.54 19.76 -10.12
CA ILE A 88 -2.59 19.42 -9.05
C ILE A 88 -2.41 20.66 -8.18
N ARG A 89 -3.21 20.74 -7.12
CA ARG A 89 -3.18 21.80 -6.11
C ARG A 89 -3.18 21.15 -4.73
N PRO A 90 -2.55 21.77 -3.71
CA PRO A 90 -2.58 21.24 -2.35
C PRO A 90 -4.01 20.95 -1.85
N VAL A 91 -4.98 21.81 -2.20
CA VAL A 91 -6.39 21.63 -1.84
C VAL A 91 -6.99 20.34 -2.38
N SER A 92 -6.65 19.93 -3.62
CA SER A 92 -7.18 18.72 -4.25
C SER A 92 -6.82 17.48 -3.43
N PHE A 93 -5.57 17.42 -2.94
CA PHE A 93 -5.07 16.30 -2.16
C PHE A 93 -5.47 16.39 -0.69
N VAL A 94 -5.59 17.59 -0.11
CA VAL A 94 -6.17 17.76 1.23
C VAL A 94 -7.61 17.24 1.27
N VAL A 95 -8.41 17.53 0.23
CA VAL A 95 -9.79 17.04 0.15
C VAL A 95 -9.82 15.52 0.00
N ILE A 96 -9.09 14.95 -0.96
CA ILE A 96 -9.09 13.49 -1.17
C ILE A 96 -8.59 12.75 0.07
N LEU A 97 -7.43 13.13 0.61
CA LEU A 97 -6.85 12.46 1.77
C LEU A 97 -7.71 12.69 3.02
N GLY A 98 -8.26 13.90 3.20
CA GLY A 98 -9.18 14.22 4.28
C GLY A 98 -10.44 13.36 4.25
N CYS A 99 -11.08 13.20 3.09
CA CYS A 99 -12.23 12.31 2.91
C CYS A 99 -11.88 10.85 3.27
N GLY A 100 -10.73 10.36 2.81
CA GLY A 100 -10.26 9.01 3.15
C GLY A 100 -10.01 8.84 4.65
N VAL A 101 -9.31 9.78 5.29
CA VAL A 101 -9.03 9.74 6.74
C VAL A 101 -10.33 9.82 7.55
N ILE A 102 -11.28 10.69 7.17
CA ILE A 102 -12.58 10.79 7.83
C ILE A 102 -13.34 9.47 7.73
N ALA A 103 -13.35 8.84 6.54
CA ALA A 103 -13.94 7.52 6.37
C ALA A 103 -13.26 6.48 7.27
N PHE A 104 -11.92 6.46 7.31
CA PHE A 104 -11.16 5.57 8.20
C PHE A 104 -11.51 5.77 9.67
N ILE A 105 -11.55 7.01 10.16
CA ILE A 105 -11.91 7.33 11.55
C ILE A 105 -13.34 6.88 11.85
N TYR A 106 -14.29 7.18 10.96
CA TYR A 106 -15.69 6.74 11.13
C TYR A 106 -15.79 5.22 11.29
N PHE A 107 -15.10 4.46 10.43
CA PHE A 107 -15.11 3.00 10.51
C PHE A 107 -14.34 2.45 11.71
N ALA A 108 -13.21 3.05 12.07
CA ALA A 108 -12.46 2.66 13.27
C ALA A 108 -13.29 2.88 14.53
N LEU A 109 -14.01 4.00 14.61
CA LEU A 109 -14.92 4.30 15.72
C LEU A 109 -16.13 3.36 15.72
N ASP A 110 -16.73 3.07 14.57
CA ASP A 110 -17.84 2.11 14.45
C ASP A 110 -17.40 0.70 14.86
N PHE A 111 -16.20 0.27 14.46
CA PHE A 111 -15.61 -1.01 14.87
C PHE A 111 -15.42 -1.09 16.39
N VAL A 112 -14.84 -0.06 17.01
CA VAL A 112 -14.65 0.01 18.48
C VAL A 112 -16.01 0.06 19.20
N ARG A 113 -17.00 0.77 18.67
CA ARG A 113 -18.35 0.87 19.26
C ARG A 113 -19.15 -0.42 19.15
N ARG A 114 -19.04 -1.14 18.03
CA ARG A 114 -19.72 -2.44 17.81
C ARG A 114 -19.01 -3.60 18.48
N SER A 115 -17.72 -3.44 18.78
CA SER A 115 -16.90 -4.45 19.45
C SER A 115 -16.26 -3.89 20.72
N PRO A 116 -17.01 -3.47 21.77
CA PRO A 116 -16.36 -2.96 22.97
C PRO A 116 -15.48 -4.03 23.63
N PHE A 117 -15.86 -5.32 23.55
CA PHE A 117 -15.12 -6.43 24.17
C PHE A 117 -15.42 -7.79 23.50
N ALA A 118 -15.72 -7.82 22.20
CA ALA A 118 -15.75 -9.07 21.47
C ALA A 118 -14.33 -9.40 20.97
N VAL A 119 -13.44 -9.75 21.91
CA VAL A 119 -12.37 -10.70 21.57
C VAL A 119 -13.14 -11.97 21.23
N ASP A 120 -13.42 -12.15 19.95
CA ASP A 120 -14.05 -13.37 19.48
C ASP A 120 -13.08 -14.51 19.83
N ARG A 121 -13.41 -15.26 20.89
CA ARG A 121 -12.71 -16.46 21.34
C ARG A 121 -12.95 -17.64 20.38
N THR A 122 -13.28 -17.34 19.13
CA THR A 122 -13.45 -18.26 18.01
C THR A 122 -12.18 -18.35 17.15
N LEU A 123 -11.05 -17.81 17.60
CA LEU A 123 -9.77 -18.47 17.34
C LEU A 123 -9.81 -19.81 18.05
N GLY A 124 -10.30 -20.81 17.31
CA GLY A 124 -10.38 -22.19 17.77
C GLY A 124 -9.12 -22.57 18.53
N LYS A 125 -9.33 -23.12 19.73
CA LYS A 125 -8.33 -23.89 20.44
C LYS A 125 -7.92 -25.06 19.54
N GLN A 126 -6.95 -24.84 18.64
CA GLN A 126 -6.20 -25.90 18.00
C GLN A 126 -4.82 -25.94 18.66
N PRO A 127 -4.54 -26.96 19.49
CA PRO A 127 -3.27 -27.10 20.17
C PRO A 127 -2.27 -27.78 19.23
N SER A 128 -1.52 -27.00 18.44
CA SER A 128 -0.12 -27.31 18.02
C SER A 128 0.43 -26.31 16.98
N ALA A 129 0.69 -25.04 17.35
CA ALA A 129 1.47 -24.10 16.50
C ALA A 129 1.96 -22.82 17.19
N ASN A 130 1.72 -22.65 18.50
CA ASN A 130 1.97 -21.36 19.19
C ASN A 130 3.45 -20.92 19.16
N GLY A 131 4.39 -21.87 19.17
CA GLY A 131 5.83 -21.57 19.11
C GLY A 131 6.23 -20.97 17.76
N GLN A 132 5.95 -21.65 16.66
CA GLN A 132 6.34 -21.22 15.31
C GLN A 132 5.68 -19.90 14.91
N ARG A 133 4.39 -19.70 15.25
CA ARG A 133 3.69 -18.43 15.00
C ARG A 133 4.33 -17.28 15.76
N ARG A 134 4.67 -17.48 17.05
CA ARG A 134 5.36 -16.47 17.86
C ARG A 134 6.74 -16.16 17.32
N THR A 135 7.51 -17.18 16.94
CA THR A 135 8.84 -17.01 16.35
C THR A 135 8.77 -16.22 15.04
N GLY A 136 7.81 -16.52 14.16
CA GLY A 136 7.62 -15.78 12.90
C GLY A 136 7.36 -14.29 13.14
N TRP A 137 6.49 -13.94 14.09
CA TRP A 137 6.22 -12.54 14.43
C TRP A 137 7.39 -11.82 15.08
N ILE A 138 8.14 -12.49 15.95
CA ILE A 138 9.38 -11.93 16.54
C ILE A 138 10.39 -11.63 15.44
N PHE A 139 10.60 -12.58 14.53
CA PHE A 139 11.55 -12.43 13.44
C PHE A 139 11.16 -11.28 12.49
N LEU A 140 9.87 -11.19 12.14
CA LEU A 140 9.35 -10.06 11.37
C LEU A 140 9.54 -8.72 12.08
N ALA A 141 9.28 -8.66 13.39
CA ALA A 141 9.50 -7.44 14.17
C ALA A 141 10.98 -7.04 14.14
N VAL A 142 11.90 -7.99 14.34
CA VAL A 142 13.35 -7.74 14.30
C VAL A 142 13.77 -7.22 12.92
N ILE A 143 13.41 -7.89 11.82
CA ILE A 143 13.78 -7.46 10.47
C ILE A 143 13.22 -6.07 10.18
N THR A 144 11.93 -5.84 10.49
CA THR A 144 11.28 -4.55 10.28
C THR A 144 12.00 -3.43 11.03
N THR A 145 12.41 -3.68 12.29
CA THR A 145 13.18 -2.71 13.08
C THR A 145 14.57 -2.46 12.49
N VAL A 146 15.25 -3.48 11.99
CA VAL A 146 16.57 -3.35 11.37
C VAL A 146 16.51 -2.55 10.06
N ILE A 147 15.43 -2.70 9.28
CA ILE A 147 15.27 -2.00 8.00
C ILE A 147 14.83 -0.54 8.18
N LEU A 148 14.13 -0.21 9.27
CA LEU A 148 13.54 1.11 9.50
C LEU A 148 14.50 2.30 9.27
N PRO A 149 15.77 2.30 9.74
CA PRO A 149 16.72 3.38 9.46
C PRO A 149 16.96 3.60 7.96
N PHE A 150 16.96 2.52 7.17
CA PHE A 150 17.13 2.61 5.72
C PHE A 150 15.90 3.19 5.04
N VAL A 151 14.69 2.92 5.56
CA VAL A 151 13.43 3.46 5.02
C VAL A 151 13.36 4.98 5.17
N VAL A 152 13.78 5.49 6.33
CA VAL A 152 13.70 6.93 6.65
C VAL A 152 14.93 7.73 6.22
N ALA A 153 15.99 7.06 5.77
CA ALA A 153 17.09 7.70 5.07
C ALA A 153 16.65 8.17 3.67
N PRO A 154 17.33 9.18 3.09
CA PRO A 154 17.13 9.56 1.69
C PRO A 154 17.19 8.38 0.73
N ASP A 155 16.46 8.45 -0.38
CA ASP A 155 16.54 7.43 -1.41
C ASP A 155 17.88 7.53 -2.15
N VAL A 156 18.49 6.38 -2.43
CA VAL A 156 19.77 6.26 -3.14
C VAL A 156 19.67 5.24 -4.28
N SER A 157 18.48 4.74 -4.56
CA SER A 157 18.28 3.74 -5.61
C SER A 157 18.25 4.43 -6.97
N THR A 158 18.93 3.84 -7.95
CA THR A 158 19.00 4.36 -9.31
C THR A 158 17.61 4.56 -9.89
N ASP A 159 16.81 3.50 -9.99
CA ASP A 159 15.44 3.53 -10.52
C ASP A 159 14.51 4.48 -9.73
N GLY A 160 14.70 4.55 -8.41
CA GLY A 160 13.96 5.44 -7.52
C GLY A 160 14.14 6.90 -7.92
N LEU A 161 15.39 7.31 -8.05
CA LEU A 161 15.77 8.68 -8.40
C LEU A 161 15.55 9.00 -9.88
N GLU A 162 15.80 8.04 -10.77
CA GLU A 162 15.73 8.24 -12.22
C GLU A 162 14.30 8.37 -12.72
N TYR A 163 13.36 7.57 -12.22
CA TYR A 163 12.00 7.63 -12.77
C TYR A 163 10.85 7.45 -11.78
N HIS A 164 10.97 6.61 -10.75
CA HIS A 164 9.85 6.42 -9.83
C HIS A 164 9.50 7.70 -9.06
N LEU A 165 10.49 8.49 -8.66
CA LEU A 165 10.30 9.81 -8.03
C LEU A 165 10.30 10.95 -9.05
N LEU A 166 11.05 10.83 -10.14
CA LEU A 166 11.16 11.90 -11.14
C LEU A 166 9.86 12.12 -11.91
N VAL A 167 9.18 11.05 -12.36
CA VAL A 167 7.93 11.18 -13.12
C VAL A 167 6.83 11.90 -12.33
N PRO A 168 6.58 11.57 -11.04
CA PRO A 168 5.67 12.34 -10.19
C PRO A 168 6.10 13.80 -10.01
N LYS A 169 7.39 14.07 -9.78
CA LYS A 169 7.92 15.44 -9.63
C LYS A 169 7.70 16.29 -10.89
N LEU A 170 7.98 15.73 -12.06
CA LEU A 170 7.70 16.39 -13.34
C LEU A 170 6.21 16.65 -13.51
N THR A 171 5.36 15.69 -13.14
CA THR A 171 3.90 15.82 -13.19
C THR A 171 3.41 16.96 -12.28
N ILE A 172 3.95 17.05 -11.05
CA ILE A 172 3.67 18.15 -10.11
C ILE A 172 4.13 19.50 -10.69
N GLN A 173 5.39 19.57 -11.16
CA GLN A 173 5.99 20.79 -11.67
C GLN A 173 5.25 21.33 -12.91
N GLN A 174 4.83 20.43 -13.79
CA GLN A 174 4.13 20.78 -15.03
C GLN A 174 2.63 20.98 -14.81
N ASN A 175 2.12 20.63 -13.61
CA ASN A 175 0.70 20.54 -13.30
C ASN A 175 -0.07 19.77 -14.40
N ALA A 176 0.53 18.70 -14.94
CA ALA A 176 0.02 17.98 -16.09
C ALA A 176 0.78 16.67 -16.29
N ILE A 177 0.11 15.67 -16.88
CA ILE A 177 0.80 14.51 -17.47
C ILE A 177 1.18 14.91 -18.90
N ARG A 178 2.48 15.02 -19.18
CA ARG A 178 2.99 15.36 -20.51
C ARG A 178 3.87 14.25 -21.06
N TYR A 179 3.79 14.06 -22.37
CA TYR A 179 4.72 13.20 -23.09
C TYR A 179 6.16 13.74 -22.96
N GLN A 180 7.09 12.87 -22.60
CA GLN A 180 8.52 13.17 -22.49
C GLN A 180 9.28 12.37 -23.56
N PRO A 181 9.64 12.98 -24.71
CA PRO A 181 10.15 12.24 -25.88
C PRO A 181 11.41 11.40 -25.63
N LEU A 182 12.28 11.85 -24.73
CA LEU A 182 13.56 11.18 -24.42
C LEU A 182 13.51 10.40 -23.11
N PHE A 183 12.32 10.20 -22.54
CA PHE A 183 12.16 9.59 -21.22
C PHE A 183 11.04 8.56 -21.25
N VAL A 184 11.41 7.35 -21.68
CA VAL A 184 10.49 6.25 -21.98
C VAL A 184 9.70 5.80 -20.74
N GLU A 185 10.32 5.86 -19.58
CA GLU A 185 9.80 5.45 -18.28
C GLU A 185 8.56 6.26 -17.88
N SER A 186 8.41 7.49 -18.38
CA SER A 186 7.22 8.33 -18.16
C SER A 186 5.92 7.74 -18.74
N ASN A 187 6.04 6.74 -19.63
CA ASN A 187 4.93 6.06 -20.28
C ASN A 187 4.82 4.58 -19.88
N TYR A 188 5.58 4.12 -18.89
CA TYR A 188 5.26 2.84 -18.25
C TYR A 188 3.89 2.91 -17.55
N PRO A 189 3.27 1.77 -17.22
CA PRO A 189 2.19 1.75 -16.25
C PRO A 189 2.70 2.39 -14.95
N SER A 190 1.97 3.38 -14.43
CA SER A 190 2.50 4.29 -13.41
C SER A 190 1.54 4.55 -12.24
N LEU A 191 0.70 3.57 -11.86
CA LEU A 191 -0.28 3.76 -10.79
C LEU A 191 0.37 4.16 -9.45
N ALA A 192 1.47 3.50 -9.07
CA ALA A 192 2.18 3.80 -7.82
C ALA A 192 2.81 5.20 -7.85
N GLU A 193 3.33 5.60 -9.01
CA GLU A 193 3.89 6.93 -9.23
C GLU A 193 2.79 8.01 -9.14
N TYR A 194 1.56 7.68 -9.54
CA TYR A 194 0.42 8.57 -9.28
C TYR A 194 0.06 8.63 -7.79
N ASP A 195 0.22 7.55 -7.01
CA ASP A 195 0.15 7.62 -5.54
C ASP A 195 1.28 8.48 -4.95
N PHE A 196 2.45 8.53 -5.59
CA PHE A 196 3.57 9.34 -5.11
C PHE A 196 3.32 10.84 -5.22
N ILE A 197 2.41 11.30 -6.08
CA ILE A 197 2.06 12.73 -6.20
C ILE A 197 1.59 13.31 -4.85
N PRO A 198 0.51 12.81 -4.22
CA PRO A 198 0.10 13.29 -2.89
C PRO A 198 1.16 13.07 -1.82
N LEU A 199 1.93 11.97 -1.88
CA LEU A 199 2.97 11.67 -0.89
C LEU A 199 4.13 12.69 -0.93
N LEU A 200 4.55 13.10 -2.12
CA LEU A 200 5.55 14.14 -2.34
C LEU A 200 5.04 15.52 -1.92
N LEU A 201 3.73 15.78 -2.06
CA LEU A 201 3.13 17.03 -1.58
C LEU A 201 2.97 17.07 -0.04
N LEU A 202 2.82 15.90 0.60
CA LEU A 202 2.76 15.78 2.06
C LEU A 202 4.13 15.87 2.74
N GLY A 203 5.21 15.56 2.03
CA GLY A 203 6.55 15.56 2.59
C GLY A 203 7.62 15.64 1.51
N ASP A 204 8.45 14.61 1.41
CA ASP A 204 9.53 14.52 0.44
C ASP A 204 9.66 13.09 -0.12
N ASP A 205 10.72 12.81 -0.85
CA ASP A 205 11.02 11.50 -1.45
C ASP A 205 10.92 10.34 -0.45
N ARG A 206 11.28 10.59 0.82
CA ARG A 206 11.21 9.59 1.89
C ARG A 206 9.77 9.22 2.21
N THR A 207 8.80 10.09 1.98
CA THR A 207 7.38 9.80 2.22
C THR A 207 6.88 8.74 1.24
N ALA A 208 7.25 8.83 -0.04
CA ALA A 208 6.93 7.82 -1.06
C ALA A 208 7.58 6.47 -0.75
N LYS A 209 8.87 6.50 -0.35
CA LYS A 209 9.61 5.34 0.14
C LYS A 209 8.98 4.68 1.36
N CYS A 210 8.56 5.48 2.35
CA CYS A 210 7.86 4.98 3.52
C CYS A 210 6.51 4.35 3.17
N PHE A 211 5.78 4.88 2.19
CA PHE A 211 4.54 4.28 1.72
C PHE A 211 4.78 2.92 1.05
N HIS A 212 5.82 2.81 0.20
CA HIS A 212 6.23 1.54 -0.39
C HIS A 212 6.61 0.50 0.68
N PHE A 213 7.37 0.91 1.71
CA PHE A 213 7.66 0.07 2.86
C PHE A 213 6.39 -0.37 3.61
N LEU A 214 5.43 0.53 3.84
CA LEU A 214 4.15 0.17 4.46
C LEU A 214 3.35 -0.81 3.59
N CYS A 215 3.45 -0.71 2.26
CA CYS A 215 2.90 -1.71 1.35
C CYS A 215 3.58 -3.08 1.52
N ALA A 216 4.89 -3.12 1.79
CA ALA A 216 5.58 -4.37 2.14
C ALA A 216 5.00 -4.98 3.43
N ILE A 217 4.74 -4.16 4.46
CA ILE A 217 4.11 -4.63 5.71
C ILE A 217 2.70 -5.19 5.44
N LEU A 218 1.88 -4.50 4.65
CA LEU A 218 0.56 -4.99 4.24
C LEU A 218 0.65 -6.29 3.44
N LEU A 219 1.66 -6.43 2.59
CA LEU A 219 1.94 -7.64 1.83
C LEU A 219 2.27 -8.82 2.75
N LEU A 220 2.99 -8.61 3.85
CA LEU A 220 3.22 -9.68 4.85
C LEU A 220 1.90 -10.21 5.43
N PHE A 221 0.92 -9.34 5.68
CA PHE A 221 -0.41 -9.77 6.13
C PHE A 221 -1.17 -10.52 5.02
N ALA A 222 -1.06 -10.09 3.77
CA ALA A 222 -1.65 -10.78 2.63
C ALA A 222 -1.07 -12.19 2.42
N ILE A 223 0.26 -12.32 2.51
CA ILE A 223 0.96 -13.62 2.48
C ILE A 223 0.53 -14.48 3.67
N ALA A 224 0.42 -13.89 4.85
CA ALA A 224 0.00 -14.63 6.04
C ALA A 224 -1.43 -15.15 5.90
N ARG A 225 -2.34 -14.37 5.31
CA ARG A 225 -3.71 -14.80 4.98
C ARG A 225 -3.70 -15.95 3.99
N LEU A 226 -2.94 -15.83 2.90
CA LEU A 226 -2.84 -16.88 1.87
C LEU A 226 -2.32 -18.21 2.43
N ALA A 227 -1.31 -18.15 3.31
CA ALA A 227 -0.68 -19.32 3.91
C ALA A 227 -1.38 -19.85 5.19
N GLN A 228 -2.49 -19.23 5.59
CA GLN A 228 -3.35 -19.67 6.70
C GLN A 228 -2.56 -19.98 7.99
N ASN A 229 -2.53 -21.25 8.42
CA ASN A 229 -1.87 -21.69 9.65
C ASN A 229 -0.36 -21.42 9.66
N ASN A 230 0.28 -21.39 8.49
CA ASN A 230 1.71 -21.12 8.32
C ASN A 230 2.02 -19.66 8.03
N GLY A 231 1.03 -18.77 8.16
CA GLY A 231 1.12 -17.39 7.68
C GLY A 231 2.30 -16.58 8.20
N ALA A 232 2.55 -16.63 9.51
CA ALA A 232 3.67 -15.90 10.12
C ALA A 232 5.04 -16.42 9.64
N VAL A 233 5.16 -17.74 9.41
CA VAL A 233 6.39 -18.36 8.92
C VAL A 233 6.59 -18.04 7.43
N ALA A 234 5.54 -18.11 6.62
CA ALA A 234 5.60 -17.75 5.21
C ALA A 234 5.99 -16.27 5.01
N ALA A 235 5.39 -15.36 5.77
CA ALA A 235 5.74 -13.95 5.77
C ALA A 235 7.19 -13.72 6.25
N ALA A 236 7.62 -14.41 7.31
CA ALA A 236 9.00 -14.35 7.78
C ALA A 236 10.01 -14.85 6.74
N ILE A 237 9.72 -15.96 6.04
CA ILE A 237 10.55 -16.47 4.95
C ILE A 237 10.63 -15.44 3.82
N PHE A 238 9.50 -14.89 3.38
CA PHE A 238 9.48 -13.88 2.33
C PHE A 238 10.34 -12.66 2.70
N PHE A 239 10.15 -12.11 3.90
CA PHE A 239 10.89 -10.91 4.33
C PHE A 239 12.34 -11.20 4.71
N SER A 240 12.71 -12.47 4.91
CA SER A 240 14.11 -12.89 5.06
C SER A 240 14.89 -12.91 3.76
N LEU A 241 14.20 -12.92 2.60
CA LEU A 241 14.85 -12.85 1.30
C LEU A 241 15.53 -11.47 1.18
N PRO A 242 16.86 -11.41 0.98
CA PRO A 242 17.57 -10.13 0.92
C PRO A 242 16.96 -9.17 -0.11
N VAL A 243 16.52 -9.70 -1.26
CA VAL A 243 15.87 -8.89 -2.30
C VAL A 243 14.56 -8.25 -1.81
N ALA A 244 13.72 -8.97 -1.05
CA ALA A 244 12.45 -8.44 -0.55
C ALA A 244 12.67 -7.37 0.52
N ALA A 245 13.56 -7.64 1.48
CA ALA A 245 13.93 -6.71 2.53
C ALA A 245 14.56 -5.42 1.99
N LEU A 246 15.48 -5.55 1.04
CA LEU A 246 16.23 -4.44 0.48
C LEU A 246 15.35 -3.57 -0.43
N THR A 247 14.54 -4.19 -1.29
CA THR A 247 13.63 -3.43 -2.17
C THR A 247 12.50 -2.74 -1.41
N ALA A 248 12.04 -3.29 -0.27
CA ALA A 248 11.10 -2.59 0.62
C ALA A 248 11.68 -1.30 1.22
N GLY A 249 13.00 -1.13 1.18
CA GLY A 249 13.73 0.06 1.62
C GLY A 249 14.05 1.05 0.50
N TRP A 250 13.41 0.98 -0.67
CA TRP A 250 13.59 1.90 -1.80
C TRP A 250 12.28 2.54 -2.25
N ALA A 251 12.35 3.69 -2.92
CA ALA A 251 11.19 4.39 -3.49
C ALA A 251 10.75 3.79 -4.84
N TRP A 252 10.53 2.47 -4.89
CA TRP A 252 10.09 1.75 -6.09
C TRP A 252 8.58 1.54 -6.10
N ASN A 253 8.06 0.72 -7.03
CA ASN A 253 6.64 0.37 -7.07
C ASN A 253 6.35 -1.13 -6.77
N ASP A 254 7.39 -1.95 -6.60
CA ASP A 254 7.29 -3.40 -6.49
C ASP A 254 6.46 -3.93 -5.32
N MET A 255 6.49 -3.29 -4.15
CA MET A 255 5.73 -3.76 -2.97
C MET A 255 4.23 -3.52 -3.13
N LEU A 256 3.84 -2.38 -3.72
CA LEU A 256 2.43 -2.11 -4.04
C LEU A 256 1.95 -3.03 -5.17
N PHE A 257 2.74 -3.19 -6.24
CA PHE A 257 2.45 -4.14 -7.31
C PHE A 257 2.25 -5.57 -6.76
N THR A 258 3.18 -6.04 -5.93
CA THR A 258 3.12 -7.39 -5.35
C THR A 258 1.94 -7.55 -4.41
N LEU A 259 1.62 -6.51 -3.61
CA LEU A 259 0.43 -6.48 -2.77
C LEU A 259 -0.85 -6.66 -3.60
N PHE A 260 -0.99 -5.95 -4.72
CA PHE A 260 -2.12 -6.11 -5.62
C PHE A 260 -2.23 -7.53 -6.19
N VAL A 261 -1.12 -8.09 -6.66
CA VAL A 261 -1.08 -9.45 -7.22
C VAL A 261 -1.45 -10.50 -6.16
N VAL A 262 -0.82 -10.45 -4.98
CA VAL A 262 -1.06 -11.44 -3.91
C VAL A 262 -2.49 -11.35 -3.39
N LEU A 263 -3.03 -10.14 -3.17
CA LEU A 263 -4.42 -9.99 -2.76
C LEU A 263 -5.39 -10.42 -3.87
N SER A 264 -5.06 -10.20 -5.14
CA SER A 264 -5.86 -10.73 -6.24
C SER A 264 -5.94 -12.26 -6.17
N ILE A 265 -4.80 -12.94 -5.95
CA ILE A 265 -4.74 -14.40 -5.79
C ILE A 265 -5.55 -14.85 -4.57
N VAL A 266 -5.41 -14.18 -3.42
CA VAL A 266 -6.20 -14.46 -2.21
C VAL A 266 -7.69 -14.44 -2.52
N HIS A 267 -8.18 -13.34 -3.10
CA HIS A 267 -9.60 -13.18 -3.42
C HIS A 267 -10.05 -14.14 -4.53
N LEU A 268 -9.15 -14.54 -5.42
CA LEU A 268 -9.44 -15.52 -6.46
C LEU A 268 -9.66 -16.91 -5.87
N VAL A 269 -8.80 -17.34 -4.94
CA VAL A 269 -8.94 -18.62 -4.20
C VAL A 269 -10.22 -18.62 -3.36
N GLU A 270 -10.61 -17.45 -2.83
CA GLU A 270 -11.88 -17.26 -2.12
C GLU A 270 -13.09 -17.07 -3.05
N ARG A 271 -12.89 -17.18 -4.37
CA ARG A 271 -13.93 -17.08 -5.42
C ARG A 271 -14.64 -15.72 -5.46
N ARG A 272 -13.96 -14.66 -5.02
CA ARG A 272 -14.39 -13.25 -5.11
C ARG A 272 -13.86 -12.61 -6.40
N PHE A 273 -14.26 -13.16 -7.55
CA PHE A 273 -13.70 -12.86 -8.88
C PHE A 273 -13.65 -11.37 -9.25
N VAL A 274 -14.71 -10.61 -8.94
CA VAL A 274 -14.75 -9.16 -9.25
C VAL A 274 -13.68 -8.40 -8.49
N LEU A 275 -13.56 -8.65 -7.18
CA LEU A 275 -12.57 -7.98 -6.34
C LEU A 275 -11.15 -8.40 -6.72
N ALA A 276 -10.94 -9.68 -6.99
CA ALA A 276 -9.67 -10.20 -7.51
C ALA A 276 -9.28 -9.51 -8.83
N GLY A 277 -10.24 -9.32 -9.73
CA GLY A 277 -10.02 -8.64 -11.01
C GLY A 277 -9.75 -7.14 -10.87
N VAL A 278 -10.41 -6.44 -9.92
CA VAL A 278 -10.09 -5.03 -9.62
C VAL A 278 -8.65 -4.88 -9.14
N LEU A 279 -8.23 -5.70 -8.17
CA LEU A 279 -6.86 -5.67 -7.64
C LEU A 279 -5.83 -6.01 -8.72
N PHE A 280 -6.09 -7.02 -9.55
CA PHE A 280 -5.18 -7.34 -10.65
C PHE A 280 -5.16 -6.26 -11.74
N GLY A 281 -6.31 -5.62 -12.01
CA GLY A 281 -6.40 -4.46 -12.88
C GLY A 281 -5.48 -3.33 -12.41
N PHE A 282 -5.49 -3.01 -11.11
CA PHE A 282 -4.53 -2.06 -10.53
C PHE A 282 -3.08 -2.53 -10.71
N ALA A 283 -2.78 -3.82 -10.51
CA ALA A 283 -1.44 -4.36 -10.78
C ALA A 283 -1.00 -4.14 -12.24
N THR A 284 -1.91 -4.28 -13.22
CA THR A 284 -1.60 -4.01 -14.64
C THR A 284 -1.24 -2.55 -14.89
N TRP A 285 -1.83 -1.64 -14.13
CA TRP A 285 -1.53 -0.21 -14.18
C TRP A 285 -0.28 0.15 -13.36
N THR A 286 0.26 -0.75 -12.54
CA THR A 286 1.49 -0.47 -11.77
C THR A 286 2.76 -0.88 -12.51
N LYS A 287 2.79 -2.05 -13.18
CA LYS A 287 4.03 -2.54 -13.80
C LYS A 287 3.78 -3.57 -14.89
N TYR A 288 4.47 -3.45 -16.03
CA TYR A 288 4.38 -4.40 -17.16
C TYR A 288 4.64 -5.85 -16.78
N THR A 289 5.42 -6.11 -15.73
CA THR A 289 5.68 -7.47 -15.23
C THR A 289 4.42 -8.19 -14.72
N PHE A 290 3.25 -7.51 -14.68
CA PHE A 290 1.95 -8.15 -14.49
C PHE A 290 1.72 -9.33 -15.44
N VAL A 291 2.32 -9.34 -16.63
CA VAL A 291 2.18 -10.45 -17.60
C VAL A 291 2.65 -11.78 -17.02
N LEU A 292 3.67 -11.78 -16.15
CA LEU A 292 4.15 -12.99 -15.48
C LEU A 292 3.14 -13.48 -14.44
N ALA A 293 2.56 -12.55 -13.66
CA ALA A 293 1.49 -12.86 -12.71
C ALA A 293 0.21 -13.33 -13.41
N ALA A 294 -0.08 -12.82 -14.62
CA ALA A 294 -1.23 -13.20 -15.42
C ALA A 294 -1.21 -14.69 -15.79
N ILE A 295 -0.02 -15.26 -16.07
CA ILE A 295 0.14 -16.70 -16.34
C ILE A 295 -0.29 -17.53 -15.12
N GLY A 296 0.18 -17.16 -13.92
CA GLY A 296 -0.20 -17.83 -12.68
C GLY A 296 -1.70 -17.71 -12.36
N ILE A 297 -2.27 -16.52 -12.56
CA ILE A 297 -3.70 -16.28 -12.38
C ILE A 297 -4.54 -17.08 -13.39
N ALA A 298 -4.13 -17.13 -14.66
CA ALA A 298 -4.79 -17.92 -15.68
C ALA A 298 -4.80 -19.41 -15.30
N ALA A 299 -3.70 -19.93 -14.75
CA ALA A 299 -3.64 -21.31 -14.27
C ALA A 299 -4.66 -21.60 -13.16
N ILE A 300 -4.90 -20.65 -12.25
CA ILE A 300 -5.95 -20.76 -11.21
C ILE A 300 -7.34 -20.75 -11.86
N LEU A 301 -7.56 -19.86 -12.83
CA LEU A 301 -8.84 -19.68 -13.51
C LEU A 301 -9.23 -20.84 -14.44
N ILE A 302 -8.29 -21.67 -14.93
CA ILE A 302 -8.59 -22.81 -15.83
C ILE A 302 -9.69 -23.73 -15.28
N ARG A 303 -9.79 -23.86 -13.95
CA ARG A 303 -10.79 -24.73 -13.30
C ARG A 303 -12.13 -24.05 -13.05
N GLU A 304 -12.24 -22.77 -13.34
CA GLU A 304 -13.42 -21.95 -13.07
C GLU A 304 -14.36 -21.85 -14.28
N ARG A 305 -15.62 -21.52 -14.03
CA ARG A 305 -16.63 -21.42 -15.11
C ARG A 305 -16.41 -20.16 -15.94
N ALA A 306 -16.83 -20.16 -17.20
CA ALA A 306 -16.70 -19.00 -18.10
C ALA A 306 -17.27 -17.70 -17.49
N ARG A 307 -18.39 -17.76 -16.77
CA ARG A 307 -18.97 -16.59 -16.07
C ARG A 307 -18.01 -15.96 -15.04
N ASP A 308 -17.19 -16.79 -14.40
CA ASP A 308 -16.28 -16.38 -13.34
C ASP A 308 -14.99 -15.79 -13.95
N TRP A 309 -14.57 -16.30 -15.13
CA TRP A 309 -13.60 -15.62 -16.00
C TRP A 309 -14.05 -14.21 -16.36
N PHE A 310 -15.29 -14.04 -16.84
CA PHE A 310 -15.81 -12.71 -17.20
C PHE A 310 -15.84 -11.76 -15.99
N ARG A 311 -16.29 -12.24 -14.82
CA ARG A 311 -16.31 -11.43 -13.59
C ARG A 311 -14.92 -10.96 -13.17
N PHE A 312 -13.89 -11.74 -13.44
CA PHE A 312 -12.49 -11.35 -13.22
C PHE A 312 -11.95 -10.43 -14.33
N ALA A 313 -12.16 -10.79 -15.60
CA ALA A 313 -11.54 -10.13 -16.75
C ALA A 313 -12.11 -8.73 -17.01
N VAL A 314 -13.41 -8.50 -16.80
CA VAL A 314 -14.05 -7.20 -17.05
C VAL A 314 -13.38 -6.07 -16.25
N PRO A 315 -13.21 -6.13 -14.92
CA PRO A 315 -12.52 -5.08 -14.19
C PRO A 315 -11.03 -4.95 -14.55
N VAL A 316 -10.34 -6.06 -14.86
CA VAL A 316 -8.94 -6.01 -15.32
C VAL A 316 -8.82 -5.19 -16.60
N ILE A 317 -9.64 -5.51 -17.61
CA ILE A 317 -9.64 -4.83 -18.90
C ILE A 317 -10.06 -3.37 -18.73
N ALA A 318 -11.08 -3.09 -17.91
CA ALA A 318 -11.56 -1.73 -17.67
C ALA A 318 -10.46 -0.83 -17.07
N ILE A 319 -9.70 -1.34 -16.09
CA ILE A 319 -8.61 -0.59 -15.47
C ILE A 319 -7.40 -0.48 -16.41
N ALA A 320 -7.04 -1.58 -17.10
CA ALA A 320 -5.93 -1.57 -18.05
C ALA A 320 -6.16 -0.57 -19.20
N ALA A 321 -7.41 -0.48 -19.68
CA ALA A 321 -7.79 0.45 -20.73
C ALA A 321 -7.48 1.91 -20.36
N ILE A 322 -7.50 2.30 -19.08
CA ILE A 322 -7.24 3.69 -18.66
C ILE A 322 -5.81 4.10 -19.04
N TRP A 323 -4.81 3.33 -18.61
CA TRP A 323 -3.41 3.67 -18.85
C TRP A 323 -2.97 3.37 -20.28
N MET A 324 -3.54 2.35 -20.91
CA MET A 324 -3.31 2.08 -22.32
C MET A 324 -3.87 3.21 -23.20
N THR A 325 -5.01 3.80 -22.83
CA THR A 325 -5.56 4.99 -23.53
C THR A 325 -4.64 6.19 -23.36
N LYS A 326 -4.12 6.45 -22.15
CA LYS A 326 -3.09 7.49 -21.93
C LYS A 326 -1.93 7.31 -22.90
N ASN A 327 -1.38 6.09 -22.97
CA ASN A 327 -0.23 5.80 -23.82
C ASN A 327 -0.56 5.94 -25.32
N ALA A 328 -1.73 5.45 -25.76
CA ALA A 328 -2.17 5.59 -27.15
C ALA A 328 -2.31 7.07 -27.55
N LEU A 329 -2.88 7.91 -26.69
CA LEU A 329 -3.06 9.33 -26.97
C LEU A 329 -1.74 10.12 -26.95
N LEU A 330 -0.82 9.79 -26.05
CA LEU A 330 0.45 10.52 -25.90
C LEU A 330 1.54 10.06 -26.86
N THR A 331 1.54 8.78 -27.25
CA THR A 331 2.65 8.15 -27.97
C THR A 331 2.23 7.53 -29.31
N GLY A 332 0.92 7.41 -29.58
CA GLY A 332 0.38 6.60 -30.68
C GLY A 332 0.32 5.10 -30.36
N ASN A 333 0.96 4.64 -29.29
CA ASN A 333 1.09 3.22 -28.95
C ASN A 333 0.52 2.90 -27.55
N PRO A 334 -0.53 2.07 -27.41
CA PRO A 334 -1.16 1.76 -26.12
C PRO A 334 -0.26 0.97 -25.15
N VAL A 335 0.77 0.30 -25.63
CA VAL A 335 1.72 -0.51 -24.83
C VAL A 335 3.16 -0.02 -24.96
N TYR A 336 3.32 1.28 -25.25
CA TYR A 336 4.63 1.92 -25.39
C TYR A 336 5.54 1.63 -24.18
N PRO A 337 6.84 1.30 -24.40
CA PRO A 337 7.58 1.30 -25.67
C PRO A 337 7.59 -0.03 -26.42
N PHE A 338 6.73 -0.99 -26.08
CA PHE A 338 6.71 -2.29 -26.73
C PHE A 338 5.87 -2.25 -28.01
N LEU A 339 6.13 -3.16 -28.95
CA LEU A 339 5.33 -3.31 -30.18
C LEU A 339 5.30 -2.06 -31.10
N ASN A 340 6.34 -1.22 -31.11
CA ASN A 340 6.41 -0.02 -31.97
C ASN A 340 6.37 -0.30 -33.49
N GLN A 341 6.53 -1.55 -33.92
CA GLN A 341 6.39 -1.92 -35.34
C GLN A 341 4.93 -2.18 -35.73
N ILE A 342 4.03 -2.31 -34.74
CA ILE A 342 2.61 -2.63 -34.93
C ILE A 342 1.76 -1.35 -34.85
N PHE A 343 2.12 -0.42 -33.97
CA PHE A 343 1.36 0.80 -33.68
C PHE A 343 1.92 2.04 -34.35
#